data_AF-A0AAE2LHF9-F1
#
_entry.id   AF-A0AAE2LHF9-F1
#
_cell.length_a   1.000
_cell.length_b   1.000
_cell.length_c   1.000
_cell.angle_alpha   90.00
_cell.angle_beta   90.00
_cell.angle_gamma   90.00
#
_symmetry.space_group_name_H-M   'P 1'
#
loop_
_entity.id
_entity.type
_entity.pdbx_description
1 polymer ?
#
loop_
_entity_poly.entity_id
_entity_poly.type
_entity_poly.pdbx_seq_one_letter_code
_entity_poly.pdbx_strand_id
1 'polypeptide(L)'
;MAKHIITPADSPDVQVEFEIPRAGKAPLEFTVPRIDYSADFEKRLADWAGERMKVTQDGDGADVVPDPISDREAIIAQLRIAGNLKAATVKQIETLTNGELNQIYGIWTEQSKVTVGESEASDS
;
A
#
# COMPACT_ATOMS: atom_id res chain seq x y z
N MET A 1 -36.87 11.43 6.95
CA MET A 1 -35.86 10.39 7.27
C MET A 1 -34.53 10.86 6.73
N ALA A 2 -33.45 10.78 7.51
CA ALA A 2 -32.11 11.12 7.03
C ALA A 2 -31.61 10.04 6.08
N LYS A 3 -31.07 10.44 4.92
CA LYS A 3 -30.42 9.52 3.97
C LYS A 3 -28.95 9.40 4.37
N HIS A 4 -28.50 8.20 4.67
CA HIS A 4 -27.07 7.92 4.82
C HIS A 4 -26.46 7.73 3.42
N ILE A 5 -25.40 8.48 3.12
CA ILE A 5 -24.64 8.37 1.88
C ILE A 5 -23.42 7.51 2.18
N ILE A 6 -23.19 6.49 1.36
CA ILE A 6 -22.03 5.59 1.48
C ILE A 6 -20.98 6.07 0.47
N THR A 7 -19.75 6.30 0.93
CA THR A 7 -18.62 6.60 0.05
C THR A 7 -18.11 5.29 -0.56
N PRO A 8 -18.13 5.14 -1.90
CA PRO A 8 -17.63 3.93 -2.54
C PRO A 8 -16.08 3.89 -2.50
N ALA A 9 -15.52 2.69 -2.56
CA ALA A 9 -14.08 2.47 -2.45
C ALA A 9 -13.25 3.02 -3.64
N ASP A 10 -13.91 3.33 -4.76
CA ASP A 10 -13.33 3.98 -5.93
C ASP A 10 -13.49 5.52 -5.90
N SER A 11 -14.10 6.07 -4.84
CA SER A 11 -14.20 7.54 -4.69
C SER A 11 -12.80 8.16 -4.59
N PRO A 12 -12.54 9.28 -5.30
CA PRO A 12 -11.31 10.06 -5.12
C PRO A 12 -11.06 10.47 -3.66
N ASP A 13 -12.12 10.68 -2.87
CA ASP A 13 -12.00 11.11 -1.46
C ASP A 13 -11.30 10.08 -0.56
N VAL A 14 -11.29 8.81 -0.99
CA VAL A 14 -10.69 7.69 -0.27
C VAL A 14 -9.46 7.14 -0.98
N GLN A 15 -8.99 7.84 -2.00
CA GLN A 15 -7.71 7.58 -2.64
C GLN A 15 -6.61 8.45 -2.02
N VAL A 16 -5.41 7.89 -1.94
CA VAL A 16 -4.17 8.61 -1.61
C VAL A 16 -3.31 8.60 -2.86
N GLU A 17 -3.10 9.78 -3.43
CA GLU A 17 -2.30 9.99 -4.62
C GLU A 17 -0.85 10.32 -4.25
N PHE A 18 0.10 9.68 -4.92
CA PHE A 18 1.52 9.91 -4.75
C PHE A 18 2.15 10.36 -6.07
N GLU A 19 2.90 11.45 -6.01
CA GLU A 19 3.82 11.88 -7.05
C GLU A 19 5.23 11.96 -6.45
N ILE A 20 6.18 11.22 -7.03
CA ILE A 20 7.58 11.22 -6.59
C ILE A 20 8.44 11.77 -7.74
N PRO A 21 8.98 12.99 -7.60
CA PRO A 21 9.88 13.57 -8.59
C PRO A 21 11.16 12.73 -8.74
N ARG A 22 11.65 12.56 -9.98
CA ARG A 22 12.85 11.78 -10.25
C ARG A 22 13.80 12.53 -11.17
N ALA A 23 15.06 12.61 -10.77
CA ALA A 23 16.09 13.28 -11.57
C ALA A 23 16.22 12.59 -12.95
N GLY A 24 16.04 13.37 -14.03
CA GLY A 24 16.20 12.89 -15.41
C GLY A 24 15.15 11.88 -15.87
N LYS A 25 14.03 11.71 -15.15
CA LYS A 25 12.93 10.81 -15.50
C LYS A 25 11.59 11.50 -15.25
N ALA A 26 10.52 10.99 -15.87
CA ALA A 26 9.17 11.38 -15.48
C ALA A 26 8.92 11.04 -14.00
N PRO A 27 8.10 11.82 -13.28
CA PRO A 27 7.67 11.49 -11.93
C PRO A 27 7.10 10.06 -11.84
N LEU A 28 7.25 9.42 -10.69
CA LEU A 28 6.54 8.18 -10.39
C LEU A 28 5.20 8.55 -9.76
N GLU A 29 4.13 8.30 -10.50
CA GLU A 29 2.76 8.57 -10.06
C GLU A 29 2.03 7.25 -9.80
N PHE A 30 1.35 7.15 -8.67
CA PHE A 30 0.45 6.04 -8.36
C PHE A 30 -0.55 6.42 -7.27
N THR A 31 -1.62 5.63 -7.19
CA THR A 31 -2.72 5.84 -6.25
C THR A 31 -2.92 4.59 -5.43
N VAL A 32 -3.20 4.76 -4.14
CA VAL A 32 -3.53 3.67 -3.21
C VAL A 32 -4.78 4.09 -2.42
N PRO A 33 -5.82 3.25 -2.32
CA PRO A 33 -6.95 3.56 -1.45
C PRO A 33 -6.49 3.64 0.01
N ARG A 34 -7.23 4.38 0.84
CA ARG A 34 -7.10 4.33 2.29
C ARG A 34 -7.26 2.88 2.76
N ILE A 35 -6.55 2.49 3.82
CA ILE A 35 -6.49 1.10 4.30
C ILE A 35 -7.89 0.50 4.50
N ASP A 36 -8.80 1.23 5.15
CA ASP A 36 -10.16 0.74 5.43
C ASP A 36 -11.05 0.58 4.18
N TYR A 37 -10.64 1.18 3.07
CA TYR A 37 -11.31 1.05 1.76
C TYR A 37 -10.64 0.00 0.86
N SER A 38 -9.57 -0.66 1.35
CA SER A 38 -8.87 -1.72 0.62
C SER A 38 -9.54 -3.08 0.87
N ALA A 39 -10.24 -3.61 -0.14
CA ALA A 39 -10.91 -4.90 -0.05
C ALA A 39 -9.93 -6.06 0.23
N ASP A 40 -10.27 -6.92 1.19
CA ASP A 40 -9.52 -8.11 1.60
C ASP A 40 -8.05 -7.83 2.00
N PHE A 41 -7.73 -6.59 2.40
CA PHE A 41 -6.35 -6.17 2.63
C PHE A 41 -5.62 -7.04 3.65
N GLU A 42 -6.19 -7.20 4.85
CA GLU A 42 -5.57 -7.98 5.92
C GLU A 42 -5.37 -9.45 5.52
N LYS A 43 -6.38 -10.05 4.90
CA LYS A 43 -6.31 -11.44 4.42
C LYS A 43 -5.22 -11.59 3.36
N ARG A 44 -5.18 -10.72 2.37
CA ARG A 44 -4.18 -10.79 1.28
C ARG A 44 -2.76 -10.53 1.80
N LEU A 45 -2.61 -9.66 2.79
CA LEU A 45 -1.34 -9.39 3.44
C LEU A 45 -0.87 -10.59 4.27
N ALA A 46 -1.78 -11.23 5.01
CA ALA A 46 -1.50 -12.46 5.75
C ALA A 46 -1.13 -13.62 4.81
N ASP A 47 -1.87 -13.81 3.71
CA ASP A 47 -1.61 -14.83 2.69
C ASP A 47 -0.21 -14.61 2.06
N TRP A 48 0.13 -13.36 1.73
CA TRP A 48 1.46 -13.02 1.22
C TRP A 48 2.57 -13.31 2.24
N ALA A 49 2.41 -12.88 3.50
CA ALA A 49 3.40 -13.09 4.54
C ALA A 49 3.60 -14.58 4.85
N GLY A 50 2.50 -15.35 4.87
CA GLY A 50 2.52 -16.79 5.06
C GLY A 50 3.29 -17.52 3.96
N GLU A 51 3.07 -17.16 2.70
CA GLU A 51 3.81 -17.75 1.58
C GLU A 51 5.29 -17.33 1.59
N ARG A 52 5.59 -16.07 1.91
CA ARG A 52 6.97 -15.55 1.98
C ARG A 52 7.80 -16.18 3.10
N MET A 53 7.14 -16.58 4.20
CA MET A 53 7.78 -17.21 5.37
C MET A 53 7.70 -18.74 5.36
N LYS A 54 7.24 -19.33 4.26
CA LYS A 54 7.16 -20.78 4.12
C LYS A 54 8.56 -21.40 3.99
N VAL A 55 8.85 -22.37 4.86
CA VAL A 55 10.04 -23.22 4.72
C VAL A 55 9.83 -24.14 3.52
N THR A 56 10.83 -24.17 2.64
CA THR A 56 10.85 -25.05 1.46
C THR A 56 12.00 -26.04 1.56
N GLN A 57 12.06 -27.04 0.69
CA GLN A 57 13.21 -27.93 0.59
C GLN A 57 14.04 -27.57 -0.65
N ASP A 58 15.36 -27.66 -0.55
CA ASP A 58 16.25 -27.56 -1.70
C ASP A 58 16.32 -28.89 -2.48
N GLY A 59 17.17 -28.93 -3.52
CA GLY A 59 17.36 -30.11 -4.35
C GLY A 59 17.91 -31.34 -3.63
N ASP A 60 18.49 -31.17 -2.43
CA ASP A 60 19.08 -32.22 -1.61
C ASP A 60 18.18 -32.60 -0.41
N GLY A 61 16.98 -32.00 -0.32
CA GLY A 61 16.00 -32.26 0.73
C GLY A 61 16.28 -31.51 2.04
N ALA A 62 17.22 -30.55 2.04
CA ALA A 62 17.48 -29.71 3.20
C ALA A 62 16.45 -28.57 3.30
N ASP A 63 16.04 -28.26 4.53
CA ASP A 63 15.11 -27.16 4.79
C ASP A 63 15.80 -25.81 4.50
N VAL A 64 15.19 -25.03 3.60
CA VAL A 64 15.53 -23.65 3.30
C VAL A 64 14.62 -22.76 4.12
N VAL A 65 15.19 -22.16 5.16
CA VAL A 65 14.49 -21.21 6.02
C VAL A 65 14.54 -19.83 5.38
N PRO A 66 13.40 -19.15 5.17
CA PRO A 66 13.39 -17.82 4.58
C PRO A 66 13.95 -16.77 5.53
N ASP A 67 14.63 -15.77 4.97
CA ASP A 67 15.04 -14.59 5.71
C ASP A 67 13.81 -13.83 6.28
N PRO A 68 13.93 -13.20 7.46
CA PRO A 68 12.89 -12.35 8.01
C PRO A 68 12.44 -11.28 7.01
N ILE A 69 11.13 -11.01 6.98
CA ILE A 69 10.56 -9.92 6.18
C ILE A 69 11.10 -8.59 6.70
N SER A 70 11.79 -7.84 5.83
CA SER A 70 12.27 -6.50 6.15
C SER A 70 11.15 -5.47 6.09
N ASP A 71 11.28 -4.34 6.81
CA ASP A 71 10.32 -3.23 6.74
C ASP A 71 10.09 -2.76 5.30
N ARG A 72 11.17 -2.69 4.51
CA ARG A 72 11.13 -2.36 3.08
C ARG A 72 10.20 -3.31 2.32
N GLU A 73 10.40 -4.60 2.51
CA GLU A 73 9.62 -5.64 1.85
C GLU A 73 8.14 -5.57 2.28
N ALA A 74 7.89 -5.37 3.58
CA ALA A 74 6.55 -5.20 4.11
C ALA A 74 5.84 -3.96 3.56
N ILE A 75 6.50 -2.80 3.46
CA ILE A 75 5.91 -1.57 2.90
C ILE A 75 5.54 -1.78 1.43
N ILE A 76 6.44 -2.35 0.63
CA ILE A 76 6.19 -2.60 -0.80
C ILE A 76 5.01 -3.57 -0.98
N ALA A 77 4.95 -4.64 -0.18
CA ALA A 77 3.85 -5.60 -0.22
C ALA A 77 2.51 -4.95 0.12
N GLN A 78 2.46 -4.13 1.18
CA GLN A 78 1.25 -3.42 1.58
C GLN A 78 0.75 -2.47 0.49
N LEU A 79 1.63 -1.63 -0.07
CA LEU A 79 1.26 -0.71 -1.16
C LEU A 79 0.77 -1.46 -2.40
N ARG A 80 1.44 -2.56 -2.77
CA ARG A 80 1.04 -3.41 -3.90
C ARG A 80 -0.34 -4.02 -3.67
N ILE A 81 -0.59 -4.56 -2.48
CA ILE A 81 -1.83 -5.27 -2.15
C ILE A 81 -3.00 -4.28 -2.08
N ALA A 82 -2.84 -3.17 -1.37
CA ALA A 82 -3.87 -2.14 -1.21
C ALA A 82 -4.18 -1.45 -2.54
N GLY A 83 -3.16 -1.00 -3.28
CA GLY A 83 -3.34 -0.23 -4.53
C GLY A 83 -3.61 -1.08 -5.75
N ASN A 84 -3.57 -2.41 -5.64
CA ASN A 84 -3.57 -3.33 -6.79
C ASN A 84 -2.59 -2.86 -7.89
N LEU A 85 -1.40 -2.41 -7.48
CA LEU A 85 -0.49 -1.68 -8.33
C LEU A 85 0.03 -2.56 -9.47
N LYS A 86 0.15 -1.97 -10.67
CA LYS A 86 0.73 -2.64 -11.83
C LYS A 86 2.17 -3.04 -11.54
N ALA A 87 2.59 -4.19 -12.07
CA ALA A 87 3.95 -4.71 -11.87
C ALA A 87 5.06 -3.70 -12.27
N ALA A 88 4.82 -2.88 -13.30
CA ALA A 88 5.76 -1.84 -13.71
C ALA A 88 5.92 -0.74 -12.64
N THR A 89 4.84 -0.35 -11.97
CA THR A 89 4.86 0.61 -10.86
C THR A 89 5.58 0.03 -9.66
N VAL A 90 5.29 -1.23 -9.29
CA VAL A 90 5.97 -1.93 -8.19
C VAL A 90 7.48 -1.97 -8.40
N LYS A 91 7.93 -2.32 -9.62
CA LYS A 91 9.36 -2.31 -9.98
C LYS A 91 10.01 -0.93 -9.81
N GLN A 92 9.26 0.16 -10.01
CA GLN A 92 9.79 1.50 -9.81
C GLN A 92 9.84 1.85 -8.31
N ILE A 93 8.84 1.44 -7.53
CA ILE A 93 8.82 1.58 -6.06
C ILE A 93 9.99 0.81 -5.43
N GLU A 94 10.32 -0.38 -5.95
CA GLU A 94 11.48 -1.18 -5.54
C GLU A 94 12.83 -0.48 -5.73
N THR A 95 12.90 0.61 -6.52
CA THR A 95 14.12 1.40 -6.68
C THR A 95 14.24 2.56 -5.70
N LEU A 96 13.18 2.88 -4.97
CA LEU A 96 13.16 3.97 -4.00
C LEU A 96 14.03 3.65 -2.79
N THR A 97 14.60 4.67 -2.18
CA THR A 97 15.33 4.56 -0.92
C THR A 97 14.40 4.19 0.24
N ASN A 98 14.97 3.70 1.35
CA ASN A 98 14.17 3.43 2.55
C ASN A 98 13.53 4.71 3.11
N GLY A 99 14.18 5.87 2.97
CA GLY A 99 13.63 7.16 3.40
C GLY A 99 12.37 7.53 2.62
N GLU A 100 12.39 7.36 1.30
CA GLU A 100 11.22 7.60 0.44
C GLU A 100 10.09 6.62 0.75
N LEU A 101 10.38 5.33 0.91
CA LEU A 101 9.36 4.34 1.27
C LEU A 101 8.71 4.63 2.63
N ASN A 102 9.50 5.03 3.63
CA ASN A 102 8.97 5.39 4.95
C ASN A 102 8.10 6.65 4.89
N GLN A 103 8.43 7.63 4.03
CA GLN A 103 7.56 8.80 3.82
C GLN A 103 6.24 8.42 3.17
N ILE A 104 6.27 7.60 2.12
CA ILE A 104 5.05 7.09 1.46
C ILE A 104 4.18 6.36 2.47
N TYR A 105 4.77 5.44 3.24
CA TYR A 105 4.04 4.68 4.25
C TYR A 105 3.46 5.58 5.36
N GLY A 106 4.23 6.56 5.83
CA GLY A 106 3.77 7.54 6.82
C GLY A 106 2.56 8.33 6.32
N ILE A 107 2.64 8.90 5.12
CA ILE A 107 1.54 9.66 4.50
C ILE A 107 0.32 8.77 4.30
N TRP A 108 0.50 7.57 3.76
CA TRP A 108 -0.60 6.64 3.50
C TRP A 108 -1.34 6.22 4.78
N THR A 109 -0.59 5.91 5.85
CA THR A 109 -1.17 5.53 7.14
C THR A 109 -1.84 6.69 7.87
N GLU A 110 -1.30 7.91 7.74
CA GLU A 110 -1.91 9.11 8.30
C GLU A 110 -3.24 9.44 7.59
N GLN A 111 -3.24 9.48 6.26
CA GLN A 111 -4.46 9.76 5.49
C GLN A 111 -5.53 8.68 5.66
N SER A 112 -5.12 7.43 5.93
CA SER A 112 -6.05 6.33 6.20
C SER A 112 -6.79 6.48 7.53
N LYS A 113 -6.30 7.30 8.48
CA LYS A 113 -6.96 7.55 9.77
C LYS A 113 -8.00 8.67 9.72
N VAL A 114 -8.04 9.47 8.66
CA VAL A 114 -8.93 10.63 8.56
C VAL A 114 -10.35 10.16 8.23
N THR A 115 -11.34 10.55 9.04
CA THR A 115 -12.75 10.26 8.80
C THR A 115 -13.23 10.93 7.50
N VAL A 116 -13.88 10.17 6.62
CA VAL A 116 -14.49 10.71 5.40
C VAL A 116 -15.76 11.47 5.81
N GLY A 117 -15.76 12.79 5.64
CA GLY A 117 -16.93 13.65 5.93
C GLY A 117 -16.69 14.82 6.90
N GLU A 118 -15.50 14.98 7.48
CA GLU A 118 -15.19 16.15 8.33
C GLU A 118 -14.58 17.33 7.55
N SER A 119 -14.34 17.20 6.24
CA SER A 119 -13.62 18.21 5.45
C SER A 119 -14.49 19.27 4.76
N GLU A 120 -15.81 19.29 4.97
CA GLU A 120 -16.69 20.33 4.39
C GLU A 120 -17.74 20.86 5.37
N ALA A 121 -17.36 21.16 6.61
CA ALA A 121 -18.04 22.27 7.30
C ALA A 121 -17.50 23.57 6.71
N SER A 122 -18.01 23.98 5.54
CA SER A 122 -17.79 25.33 5.03
C SER A 122 -18.34 26.32 6.04
N ASP A 123 -17.48 27.11 6.68
CA ASP A 123 -17.87 28.34 7.35
C ASP A 123 -18.60 29.23 6.33
N SER A 124 -19.93 29.36 6.49
CA SER A 124 -20.77 30.34 5.82
C SER A 124 -21.42 31.23 6.87
#